data_AF-A0A966R233-F1
#
_entry.id   AF-A0A966R233-F1
#
_cell.length_a   1.000
_cell.length_b   1.000
_cell.length_c   1.000
_cell.angle_alpha   90.00
_cell.angle_beta   90.00
_cell.angle_gamma   90.00
#
_symmetry.space_group_name_H-M   'P 1'
#
loop_
_entity.id
_entity.type
_entity.pdbx_description
1 polymer ?
#
loop_
_entity_poly.entity_id
_entity_poly.type
_entity_poly.pdbx_seq_one_letter_code
_entity_poly.pdbx_strand_id
1 'polypeptide(L)'
;MKPRIKIDIVASFAFAFIVSLIPSIALASESADAPRGRYCDQGEDHKAQCIRAARDYGLTGDAIARTCQKATACSKDCIRAAWDYELRGELMVHACDDQPVEATAPCIRTGWHEGIKGANLARMCRSVRQDVTDCIRTAVDAGMSVEEVVEACGGLTGATRQFAMVSSTMRR
;
A
#
# COMPACT_ATOMS: atom_id res chain seq x y z
N MET A 1 -41.82 -33.34 37.18
CA MET A 1 -42.41 -32.04 37.58
C MET A 1 -41.77 -31.58 38.88
N LYS A 2 -40.97 -30.52 38.85
CA LYS A 2 -40.37 -29.89 40.04
C LYS A 2 -40.21 -28.38 39.74
N PRO A 3 -40.56 -27.48 40.67
CA PRO A 3 -41.07 -26.15 40.33
C PRO A 3 -39.97 -25.09 40.13
N ARG A 4 -40.33 -24.07 39.34
CA ARG A 4 -39.61 -22.80 39.15
C ARG A 4 -39.82 -21.90 40.36
N ILE A 5 -38.73 -21.38 40.94
CA ILE A 5 -38.74 -20.28 41.89
C ILE A 5 -38.33 -19.02 41.12
N LYS A 6 -39.22 -18.02 41.08
CA LYS A 6 -38.93 -16.65 40.64
C LYS A 6 -38.47 -15.86 41.87
N ILE A 7 -37.41 -15.07 41.72
CA ILE A 7 -37.03 -14.05 42.70
C ILE A 7 -36.81 -12.76 41.93
N ASP A 8 -37.78 -11.85 42.05
CA ASP A 8 -37.64 -10.43 41.74
C ASP A 8 -37.35 -9.71 43.07
N ILE A 9 -36.22 -9.03 43.18
CA ILE A 9 -35.98 -8.03 44.24
C ILE A 9 -35.40 -6.77 43.60
N VAL A 10 -36.03 -5.66 43.96
CA VAL A 10 -35.92 -4.29 43.46
C VAL A 10 -34.93 -3.47 44.30
N ALA A 11 -34.23 -2.55 43.62
CA ALA A 11 -33.65 -1.27 44.07
C ALA A 11 -32.50 -1.21 45.10
N SER A 12 -31.40 -0.61 44.61
CA SER A 12 -30.55 0.44 45.20
C SER A 12 -30.27 0.45 46.70
N PHE A 13 -28.99 0.37 47.10
CA PHE A 13 -28.28 1.38 47.91
C PHE A 13 -26.77 1.05 48.00
N ALA A 14 -25.95 1.96 47.46
CA ALA A 14 -24.70 2.49 48.00
C ALA A 14 -23.54 1.57 48.49
N PHE A 15 -22.40 1.80 47.82
CA PHE A 15 -21.02 1.88 48.33
C PHE A 15 -20.11 0.63 48.39
N ALA A 16 -18.91 0.87 47.84
CA ALA A 16 -17.62 0.22 48.03
C ALA A 16 -17.21 -0.91 47.07
N PHE A 17 -16.24 -0.55 46.23
CA PHE A 17 -15.11 -1.39 45.80
C PHE A 17 -15.42 -2.70 45.06
N ILE A 18 -15.55 -2.63 43.73
CA ILE A 18 -14.85 -3.57 42.85
C ILE A 18 -14.23 -2.77 41.70
N VAL A 19 -12.99 -2.36 41.95
CA VAL A 19 -11.96 -2.19 40.91
C VAL A 19 -11.77 -3.56 40.24
N SER A 20 -11.50 -3.54 38.94
CA SER A 20 -11.00 -4.64 38.10
C SER A 20 -12.05 -5.42 37.28
N LEU A 21 -11.75 -5.45 35.97
CA LEU A 21 -12.20 -6.39 34.94
C LEU A 21 -13.34 -5.94 34.03
N ILE A 22 -13.31 -4.69 33.57
CA ILE A 22 -13.63 -4.44 32.16
C ILE A 22 -12.27 -4.36 31.45
N PRO A 23 -11.84 -5.37 30.67
CA PRO A 23 -10.83 -5.09 29.67
C PRO A 23 -11.51 -4.14 28.68
N SER A 24 -11.25 -2.84 28.87
CA SER A 24 -11.35 -1.85 27.81
C SER A 24 -10.43 -2.35 26.70
N ILE A 25 -11.00 -3.09 25.75
CA ILE A 25 -10.32 -3.39 24.50
C ILE A 25 -10.29 -2.07 23.75
N ALA A 26 -9.33 -1.23 24.12
CA ALA A 26 -8.88 -0.13 23.30
C ALA A 26 -8.37 -0.79 22.02
N LEU A 27 -9.22 -0.78 20.99
CA LEU A 27 -8.82 -0.98 19.60
C LEU A 27 -7.80 0.12 19.28
N ALA A 28 -6.54 -0.14 19.63
CA ALA A 28 -5.41 0.60 19.11
C ALA A 28 -5.41 0.35 17.60
N SER A 29 -6.08 1.25 16.88
CA SER A 29 -5.93 1.40 15.44
C SER A 29 -4.56 2.06 15.22
N GLU A 30 -3.48 1.35 15.57
CA GLU A 30 -2.17 1.70 15.08
C GLU A 30 -2.20 1.37 13.59
N SER A 31 -2.54 2.37 12.77
CA SER A 31 -2.01 2.43 11.43
C SER A 31 -0.50 2.55 11.56
N ALA A 32 0.16 1.42 11.82
CA ALA A 32 1.59 1.32 11.67
C ALA A 32 1.86 1.70 10.22
N ASP A 33 2.40 2.89 10.01
CA ASP A 33 3.01 3.27 8.74
C ASP A 33 4.00 2.15 8.42
N ALA A 34 3.65 1.23 7.52
CA ALA A 34 4.62 0.18 7.20
C ALA A 34 5.86 0.85 6.65
N PRO A 35 7.02 0.31 7.00
CA PRO A 35 8.28 0.85 6.55
C PRO A 35 8.25 1.05 5.04
N ARG A 36 8.72 2.24 4.61
CA ARG A 36 9.00 2.48 3.19
C ARG A 36 9.94 1.38 2.69
N GLY A 37 9.79 0.97 1.43
CA GLY A 37 10.68 -0.04 0.85
C GLY A 37 12.15 0.33 1.07
N ARG A 38 13.02 -0.68 1.24
CA ARG A 38 14.44 -0.43 1.50
C ARG A 38 15.01 0.45 0.38
N TYR A 39 15.62 1.56 0.78
CA TYR A 39 16.28 2.48 -0.14
C TYR A 39 17.48 1.79 -0.79
N CYS A 40 17.59 1.99 -2.09
CA CYS A 40 18.73 1.51 -2.85
C CYS A 40 19.85 2.55 -2.81
N ASP A 41 21.09 2.08 -2.89
CA ASP A 41 22.26 2.95 -2.83
C ASP A 41 22.24 4.02 -3.94
N GLN A 42 22.83 5.17 -3.61
CA GLN A 42 23.02 6.29 -4.54
C GLN A 42 24.48 6.39 -4.98
N GLY A 43 24.71 6.80 -6.22
CA GLY A 43 26.05 6.93 -6.78
C GLY A 43 26.03 7.40 -8.23
N GLU A 44 27.09 8.06 -8.68
CA GLU A 44 27.18 8.61 -10.05
C GLU A 44 27.08 7.51 -11.13
N ASP A 45 27.62 6.32 -10.84
CA ASP A 45 27.53 5.16 -11.73
C ASP A 45 26.08 4.73 -11.98
N HIS A 46 25.18 4.91 -11.00
CA HIS A 46 23.76 4.58 -11.16
C HIS A 46 23.04 5.53 -12.09
N LYS A 47 23.45 6.80 -12.13
CA LYS A 47 22.90 7.76 -13.10
C LYS A 47 23.23 7.38 -14.53
N ALA A 48 24.48 7.00 -14.80
CA ALA A 48 24.89 6.52 -16.12
C ALA A 48 24.18 5.20 -16.52
N GLN A 49 23.98 4.29 -15.56
CA GLN A 49 23.22 3.06 -15.79
C GLN A 49 21.74 3.32 -16.04
N CYS A 50 21.12 4.23 -15.27
CA CYS A 50 19.74 4.65 -15.47
C CYS A 50 19.55 5.26 -16.87
N ILE A 51 20.42 6.19 -17.27
CA ILE A 51 20.34 6.85 -18.60
C ILE A 51 20.44 5.81 -19.72
N ARG A 52 21.36 4.84 -19.62
CA ARG A 52 21.49 3.76 -20.60
C ARG A 52 20.21 2.93 -20.67
N ALA A 53 19.73 2.45 -19.52
CA ALA A 53 18.49 1.67 -19.47
C ALA A 53 17.30 2.46 -20.03
N ALA A 54 17.13 3.73 -19.64
CA ALA A 54 16.06 4.59 -20.12
C ALA A 54 16.06 4.71 -21.65
N ARG A 55 17.23 4.86 -22.27
CA ARG A 55 17.37 4.88 -23.74
C ARG A 55 17.04 3.54 -24.38
N ASP A 56 17.57 2.45 -23.82
CA ASP A 56 17.34 1.10 -24.33
C ASP A 56 15.84 0.73 -24.30
N TYR A 57 15.11 1.25 -23.32
CA TYR A 57 13.66 1.09 -23.17
C TYR A 57 12.86 2.31 -23.71
N GLY A 58 13.42 3.05 -24.67
CA GLY A 58 12.67 3.98 -25.51
C GLY A 58 12.30 5.33 -24.89
N LEU A 59 12.86 5.71 -23.74
CA LEU A 59 12.76 7.08 -23.24
C LEU A 59 13.74 7.99 -23.99
N THR A 60 13.34 9.26 -24.17
CA THR A 60 14.13 10.26 -24.90
C THR A 60 14.10 11.62 -24.21
N GLY A 61 15.14 12.43 -24.41
CA GLY A 61 15.18 13.84 -24.00
C GLY A 61 14.83 14.05 -22.52
N ASP A 62 13.83 14.90 -22.27
CA ASP A 62 13.40 15.29 -20.93
C ASP A 62 12.89 14.12 -20.10
N ALA A 63 12.33 13.08 -20.72
CA ALA A 63 11.86 11.89 -20.01
C ALA A 63 13.03 11.20 -19.28
N ILE A 64 14.18 11.06 -19.95
CA ILE A 64 15.39 10.51 -19.32
C ILE A 64 15.85 11.40 -18.17
N ALA A 65 15.86 12.73 -18.39
CA ALA A 65 16.31 13.68 -17.38
C ALA A 65 15.47 13.58 -16.11
N ARG A 66 14.14 13.50 -16.24
CA ARG A 66 13.22 13.35 -15.10
C ARG A 66 13.39 12.01 -14.40
N THR A 67 13.36 10.90 -15.14
CA THR A 67 13.47 9.56 -14.54
C THR A 67 14.82 9.32 -13.85
N CYS A 68 15.91 9.83 -14.42
CA CYS A 68 17.26 9.57 -13.91
C CYS A 68 17.85 10.71 -13.08
N GLN A 69 17.07 11.74 -12.73
CA GLN A 69 17.55 12.86 -11.91
C GLN A 69 18.00 12.39 -10.52
N LYS A 70 17.23 11.48 -9.91
CA LYS A 70 17.48 10.89 -8.59
C LYS A 70 17.82 9.40 -8.69
N ALA A 71 18.61 9.04 -9.70
CA ALA A 71 18.89 7.63 -9.99
C ALA A 71 19.52 6.90 -8.79
N THR A 72 19.00 5.70 -8.50
CA THR A 72 19.52 4.76 -7.49
C THR A 72 19.96 3.47 -8.17
N ALA A 73 20.57 2.56 -7.42
CA ALA A 73 20.85 1.20 -7.89
C ALA A 73 19.59 0.48 -8.43
N CYS A 74 18.39 0.83 -7.95
CA CYS A 74 17.12 0.24 -8.37
C CYS A 74 16.47 0.92 -9.58
N SER A 75 16.96 2.07 -10.04
CA SER A 75 16.36 2.78 -11.18
C SER A 75 16.33 1.94 -12.45
N LYS A 76 17.40 1.17 -12.71
CA LYS A 76 17.47 0.27 -13.87
C LYS A 76 16.38 -0.81 -13.81
N ASP A 77 16.18 -1.41 -12.63
CA ASP A 77 15.20 -2.48 -12.46
C ASP A 77 13.78 -1.94 -12.49
N CYS A 78 13.54 -0.73 -11.98
CA CYS A 78 12.26 -0.03 -12.16
C CYS A 78 11.94 0.19 -13.64
N ILE A 79 12.88 0.76 -14.42
CA ILE A 79 12.68 1.02 -15.85
C ILE A 79 12.43 -0.28 -16.62
N ARG A 80 13.21 -1.33 -16.34
CA ARG A 80 13.00 -2.64 -16.95
C ARG A 80 11.61 -3.20 -16.61
N ALA A 81 11.22 -3.21 -15.33
CA ALA A 81 9.91 -3.71 -14.93
C ALA A 81 8.78 -2.89 -15.56
N ALA A 82 8.86 -1.56 -15.52
CA ALA A 82 7.91 -0.69 -16.20
C ALA A 82 7.80 -1.06 -17.69
N TRP A 83 8.93 -1.33 -18.36
CA TRP A 83 8.90 -1.75 -19.75
C TRP A 83 8.26 -3.14 -19.94
N ASP A 84 8.65 -4.14 -19.17
CA ASP A 84 8.16 -5.51 -19.31
C ASP A 84 6.65 -5.60 -19.02
N TYR A 85 6.13 -4.72 -18.17
CA TYR A 85 4.72 -4.64 -17.77
C TYR A 85 3.98 -3.45 -18.40
N GLU A 86 4.39 -3.08 -19.62
CA GLU A 86 3.68 -2.18 -20.54
C GLU A 86 3.47 -0.72 -20.07
N LEU A 87 4.17 -0.28 -19.03
CA LEU A 87 4.27 1.14 -18.71
C LEU A 87 5.24 1.79 -19.71
N ARG A 88 4.69 2.52 -20.68
CA ARG A 88 5.45 3.19 -21.76
C ARG A 88 5.47 4.70 -21.55
N GLY A 89 6.51 5.36 -22.03
CA GLY A 89 6.61 6.83 -22.06
C GLY A 89 6.38 7.46 -20.69
N GLU A 90 5.41 8.37 -20.58
CA GLU A 90 5.12 9.10 -19.34
C GLU A 90 4.67 8.20 -18.19
N LEU A 91 4.08 7.03 -18.45
CA LEU A 91 3.73 6.09 -17.39
C LEU A 91 4.98 5.47 -16.74
N MET A 92 6.00 5.17 -17.55
CA MET A 92 7.30 4.72 -17.05
C MET A 92 7.98 5.82 -16.26
N VAL A 93 7.96 7.06 -16.78
CA VAL A 93 8.50 8.21 -16.06
C VAL A 93 7.82 8.36 -14.72
N HIS A 94 6.49 8.33 -14.68
CA HIS A 94 5.72 8.50 -13.45
C HIS A 94 5.97 7.41 -12.41
N ALA A 95 6.17 6.15 -12.84
CA ALA A 95 6.45 5.04 -11.93
C ALA A 95 7.88 5.09 -11.35
N CYS A 96 8.85 5.66 -12.08
CA CYS A 96 10.28 5.56 -11.77
C CYS A 96 10.98 6.90 -11.48
N ASP A 97 10.28 8.04 -11.49
CA ASP A 97 10.88 9.37 -11.29
C ASP A 97 11.20 9.72 -9.82
N ASP A 98 10.57 9.05 -8.85
CA ASP A 98 10.69 9.37 -7.43
C ASP A 98 11.54 8.37 -6.64
N GLN A 99 12.81 8.26 -7.02
CA GLN A 99 13.84 7.48 -6.31
C GLN A 99 13.38 6.04 -5.99
N PRO A 100 13.30 5.15 -7.01
CA PRO A 100 12.78 3.80 -6.84
C PRO A 100 13.55 3.02 -5.76
N VAL A 101 12.78 2.23 -5.03
CA VAL A 101 13.24 1.37 -3.92
C VAL A 101 13.20 -0.11 -4.34
N GLU A 102 13.73 -1.01 -3.51
CA GLU A 102 13.77 -2.46 -3.83
C GLU A 102 12.38 -3.03 -4.12
N ALA A 103 11.33 -2.47 -3.50
CA ALA A 103 9.95 -2.91 -3.67
C ALA A 103 9.25 -2.36 -4.94
N THR A 104 9.84 -1.39 -5.65
CA THR A 104 9.18 -0.74 -6.79
C THR A 104 8.95 -1.69 -7.97
N ALA A 105 9.97 -2.42 -8.41
CA ALA A 105 9.82 -3.39 -9.51
C ALA A 105 8.88 -4.55 -9.15
N PRO A 106 8.95 -5.16 -7.94
CA PRO A 106 7.95 -6.12 -7.47
C PRO A 106 6.51 -5.58 -7.44
N CYS A 107 6.31 -4.31 -7.06
CA CYS A 107 5.01 -3.66 -7.10
C CYS A 107 4.44 -3.63 -8.53
N ILE A 108 5.23 -3.16 -9.49
CA ILE A 108 4.80 -3.05 -10.90
C ILE A 108 4.41 -4.43 -11.43
N ARG A 109 5.26 -5.45 -11.18
CA ARG A 109 4.99 -6.83 -11.57
C ARG A 109 3.69 -7.35 -10.97
N THR A 110 3.55 -7.24 -9.66
CA THR A 110 2.39 -7.79 -8.94
C THR A 110 1.12 -7.07 -9.36
N GLY A 111 1.09 -5.75 -9.29
CA GLY A 111 -0.09 -4.98 -9.71
C GLY A 111 -0.51 -5.29 -11.14
N TRP A 112 0.44 -5.44 -12.08
CA TRP A 112 0.11 -5.84 -13.44
C TRP A 112 -0.52 -7.24 -13.53
N HIS A 113 0.00 -8.22 -12.80
CA HIS A 113 -0.57 -9.57 -12.76
C HIS A 113 -1.96 -9.62 -12.11
N GLU A 114 -2.20 -8.77 -11.12
CA GLU A 114 -3.51 -8.62 -10.46
C GLU A 114 -4.48 -7.71 -11.25
N GLY A 115 -4.15 -7.39 -12.51
CA GLY A 115 -5.05 -6.63 -13.40
C GLY A 115 -5.01 -5.12 -13.26
N ILE A 116 -4.15 -4.56 -12.39
CA ILE A 116 -3.94 -3.11 -12.27
C ILE A 116 -3.01 -2.67 -13.39
N LYS A 117 -3.49 -1.80 -14.29
CA LYS A 117 -2.75 -1.38 -15.50
C LYS A 117 -2.57 0.13 -15.58
N GLY A 118 -1.68 0.55 -16.48
CA GLY A 118 -1.57 1.92 -16.94
C GLY A 118 -1.29 2.94 -15.83
N ALA A 119 -2.03 4.04 -15.83
CA ALA A 119 -1.85 5.15 -14.89
C ALA A 119 -2.08 4.74 -13.42
N ASN A 120 -3.00 3.82 -13.16
CA ASN A 120 -3.27 3.33 -11.81
C ASN A 120 -2.07 2.55 -11.27
N LEU A 121 -1.48 1.69 -12.09
CA LEU A 121 -0.27 0.95 -11.72
C LEU A 121 0.93 1.90 -11.49
N ALA A 122 1.16 2.83 -12.43
CA ALA A 122 2.25 3.78 -12.32
C ALA A 122 2.14 4.65 -11.07
N ARG A 123 0.94 5.15 -10.75
CA ARG A 123 0.69 5.98 -9.57
C ARG A 123 0.91 5.19 -8.28
N MET A 124 0.34 3.99 -8.19
CA MET A 124 0.43 3.13 -7.01
C MET A 124 1.87 2.72 -6.72
N CYS A 125 2.66 2.42 -7.76
CA CYS A 125 4.03 1.94 -7.61
C CYS A 125 5.10 3.05 -7.67
N ARG A 126 4.72 4.33 -7.66
CA ARG A 126 5.68 5.44 -7.63
C ARG A 126 6.37 5.57 -6.27
N SER A 127 5.62 5.44 -5.18
CA SER A 127 6.10 5.68 -3.82
C SER A 127 5.75 4.50 -2.92
N VAL A 128 6.60 3.49 -2.98
CA VAL A 128 6.21 2.13 -2.61
C VAL A 128 6.59 1.79 -1.17
N ARG A 129 5.63 1.29 -0.40
CA ARG A 129 5.89 0.66 0.91
C ARG A 129 6.43 -0.77 0.74
N GLN A 130 7.13 -1.26 1.74
CA GLN A 130 7.73 -2.60 1.68
C GLN A 130 6.68 -3.72 1.57
N ASP A 131 5.49 -3.50 2.11
CA ASP A 131 4.36 -4.43 2.17
C ASP A 131 3.37 -4.30 1.01
N VAL A 132 3.61 -3.43 0.02
CA VAL A 132 2.65 -3.13 -1.05
C VAL A 132 2.18 -4.39 -1.80
N THR A 133 3.07 -5.36 -1.97
CA THR A 133 2.81 -6.56 -2.77
C THR A 133 1.80 -7.46 -2.05
N ASP A 134 1.94 -7.58 -0.74
CA ASP A 134 1.02 -8.35 0.11
C ASP A 134 -0.31 -7.60 0.26
N CYS A 135 -0.27 -6.26 0.33
CA CYS A 135 -1.48 -5.44 0.28
C CYS A 135 -2.29 -5.68 -0.99
N ILE A 136 -1.65 -5.59 -2.17
CA ILE A 136 -2.33 -5.77 -3.46
C ILE A 136 -3.00 -7.15 -3.51
N ARG A 137 -2.26 -8.22 -3.20
CA ARG A 137 -2.80 -9.59 -3.23
C ARG A 137 -3.98 -9.74 -2.28
N THR A 138 -3.83 -9.29 -1.04
CA THR A 138 -4.90 -9.38 -0.03
C THR A 138 -6.16 -8.61 -0.44
N ALA A 139 -5.99 -7.42 -1.01
CA ALA A 139 -7.09 -6.58 -1.46
C ALA A 139 -7.84 -7.20 -2.66
N VAL A 140 -7.09 -7.77 -3.61
CA VAL A 140 -7.65 -8.44 -4.78
C VAL A 140 -8.35 -9.74 -4.39
N ASP A 141 -7.75 -10.54 -3.50
CA ASP A 141 -8.37 -11.76 -2.94
C ASP A 141 -9.66 -11.45 -2.16
N ALA A 142 -9.75 -10.27 -1.54
CA ALA A 142 -10.96 -9.78 -0.89
C ALA A 142 -12.04 -9.28 -1.87
N GLY A 143 -11.75 -9.25 -3.18
CA GLY A 143 -12.67 -8.83 -4.23
C GLY A 143 -12.79 -7.31 -4.41
N MET A 144 -11.79 -6.55 -3.96
CA MET A 144 -11.78 -5.08 -4.12
C MET A 144 -11.60 -4.71 -5.60
N SER A 145 -12.22 -3.60 -6.01
CA SER A 145 -12.01 -3.00 -7.33
C SER A 145 -10.60 -2.42 -7.46
N VAL A 146 -10.14 -2.22 -8.70
CA VAL A 146 -8.81 -1.65 -8.97
C VAL A 146 -8.63 -0.29 -8.30
N GLU A 147 -9.66 0.54 -8.30
CA GLU A 147 -9.66 1.85 -7.67
C GLU A 147 -9.46 1.75 -6.15
N GLU A 148 -10.19 0.83 -5.50
CA GLU A 148 -10.08 0.59 -4.07
C GLU A 148 -8.70 0.01 -3.70
N VAL A 149 -8.13 -0.87 -4.52
CA VAL A 149 -6.77 -1.41 -4.31
C VAL A 149 -5.73 -0.30 -4.43
N VAL A 150 -5.84 0.57 -5.45
CA VAL A 150 -4.90 1.68 -5.64
C VAL A 150 -4.99 2.67 -4.48
N GLU A 151 -6.19 2.96 -3.98
CA GLU A 151 -6.38 3.83 -2.82
C GLU A 151 -5.81 3.20 -1.54
N ALA A 152 -6.10 1.93 -1.29
CA ALA A 152 -5.64 1.23 -0.08
C ALA A 152 -4.13 0.96 -0.07
N CYS A 153 -3.58 0.51 -1.20
CA CYS A 153 -2.20 0.02 -1.28
C CYS A 153 -1.20 1.02 -1.87
N GLY A 154 -1.66 2.04 -2.61
CA GLY A 154 -0.78 3.07 -3.18
C GLY A 154 -0.22 4.06 -2.16
N GLY A 155 -0.80 4.13 -0.96
CA GLY A 155 -0.27 4.88 0.18
C GLY A 155 -0.36 6.41 0.08
N LEU A 156 -1.46 6.96 0.62
CA LEU A 156 -1.55 8.23 1.36
C LEU A 156 -0.80 9.47 0.82
N THR A 157 -1.49 10.27 -0.01
CA THR A 157 -1.43 11.73 0.18
C THR A 157 -2.23 12.11 1.43
N GLY A 158 -1.63 12.02 2.62
CA GLY A 158 -2.03 12.83 3.80
C GLY A 158 -3.51 12.91 4.22
N ALA A 159 -4.36 11.92 3.94
CA ALA A 159 -5.72 11.88 4.45
C ALA A 159 -6.06 10.46 4.89
N THR A 160 -5.92 10.23 6.18
CA THR A 160 -6.77 9.35 6.97
C THR A 160 -8.22 9.47 6.49
N ARG A 161 -8.65 8.60 5.59
CA ARG A 161 -10.06 8.28 5.38
C ARG A 161 -10.29 6.89 5.92
N GLN A 162 -10.74 6.88 7.18
CA GLN A 162 -11.79 6.02 7.68
C GLN A 162 -12.12 4.79 6.81
N PHE A 163 -11.33 3.72 6.93
CA PHE A 163 -11.91 2.38 6.80
C PHE A 163 -12.61 2.05 8.13
N ALA A 164 -13.66 2.82 8.41
CA ALA A 164 -14.66 2.45 9.39
C ALA A 164 -15.68 1.57 8.67
N MET A 165 -15.79 0.32 9.13
CA MET A 165 -17.03 -0.46 9.14
C MET A 165 -17.75 -0.65 7.79
N VAL A 166 -17.27 -1.52 6.92
CA VAL A 166 -18.18 -2.24 5.99
C VAL A 166 -17.76 -3.70 5.83
N SER A 167 -17.70 -4.47 6.93
CA SER A 167 -17.73 -5.94 6.82
C SER A 167 -18.08 -6.61 8.14
N SER A 168 -19.31 -6.44 8.63
CA SER A 168 -19.94 -7.44 9.53
C SER A 168 -21.44 -7.25 9.75
N THR A 169 -22.04 -6.10 9.43
CA THR A 169 -23.49 -5.90 9.62
C THR A 169 -24.27 -6.00 8.31
N MET A 170 -24.44 -7.23 7.79
CA MET A 170 -25.64 -7.70 7.05
C MET A 170 -25.31 -8.98 6.28
N ARG A 171 -25.37 -10.13 6.98
CA ARG A 171 -26.09 -11.28 6.44
C ARG A 171 -27.08 -11.71 7.51
N ARG A 172 -28.35 -11.39 7.25
CA ARG A 172 -29.50 -12.06 7.86
C ARG A 172 -29.53 -13.51 7.38
#